data_AF-A0A6L8I5T7-F1
#
_entry.id   AF-A0A6L8I5T7-F1
#
_cell.length_a   1.000
_cell.length_b   1.000
_cell.length_c   1.000
_cell.angle_alpha   90.00
_cell.angle_beta   90.00
_cell.angle_gamma   90.00
#
_symmetry.space_group_name_H-M   'P 1'
#
loop_
_entity.id
_entity.type
_entity.pdbx_description
1 polymer ?
#
loop_
_entity_poly.entity_id
_entity_poly.type
_entity_poly.pdbx_seq_one_letter_code
_entity_poly.pdbx_strand_id
1 'polypeptide(L)' 'MRHTLPIAPQFYVTAPQTCPYLKGRMERKLFTSLQGNYAEQLNNSLSKQGFRRSQNVLYRPSCAECSACFSAR' A
#
# COMPACT_ATOMS: atom_id res chain seq x y z
N MET A 1 28.01 5.83 18.26
CA MET A 1 27.31 5.74 16.96
C MET A 1 26.01 4.98 17.20
N ARG A 2 24.85 5.60 17.05
CA ARG A 2 23.55 4.93 17.31
C ARG A 2 23.20 4.10 16.06
N HIS A 3 23.39 2.79 16.15
CA HIS A 3 22.92 1.86 15.13
C HIS A 3 21.42 1.68 15.36
N THR A 4 20.64 2.66 14.90
CA THR A 4 19.18 2.51 14.84
C THR A 4 18.90 1.47 13.77
N LEU A 5 18.41 0.29 14.18
CA LEU A 5 17.92 -0.72 13.25
C LEU A 5 16.96 -0.04 12.26
N PRO A 6 17.03 -0.33 10.95
CA PRO A 6 16.09 0.23 10.00
C PRO A 6 14.69 -0.18 10.46
N ILE A 7 13.87 0.81 10.82
CA ILE A 7 12.48 0.61 11.21
C ILE A 7 11.82 -0.07 10.01
N ALA A 8 11.48 -1.35 10.17
CA ALA A 8 10.75 -2.07 9.15
C ALA A 8 9.43 -1.32 8.88
N PRO A 9 9.02 -1.16 7.61
CA PRO A 9 7.79 -0.46 7.28
C PRO A 9 6.60 -1.18 7.92
N GLN A 10 5.82 -0.46 8.72
CA GLN A 10 4.62 -1.00 9.34
C GLN A 10 3.47 -0.97 8.32
N PHE A 11 2.82 -2.11 8.13
CA PHE A 11 1.68 -2.24 7.23
C PHE A 11 0.38 -2.32 8.00
N TYR A 12 -0.64 -1.66 7.47
CA TYR A 12 -1.99 -1.62 8.00
C TYR A 12 -2.97 -2.05 6.92
N VAL A 13 -4.06 -2.69 7.33
CA VAL A 13 -5.13 -3.12 6.43
C VAL A 13 -6.40 -2.39 6.84
N THR A 14 -7.09 -1.77 5.87
CA THR A 14 -8.40 -1.18 6.15
C THR A 14 -9.46 -2.26 6.40
N ALA A 15 -10.53 -1.88 7.08
CA ALA A 15 -11.75 -2.69 7.10
C ALA A 15 -12.23 -2.97 5.65
N PRO A 16 -12.97 -4.07 5.42
CA PRO A 16 -13.65 -4.30 4.14
C PRO A 16 -14.53 -3.10 3.79
N GLN A 17 -14.36 -2.56 2.60
CA GLN A 17 -15.21 -1.48 2.05
C GLN A 17 -15.74 -1.89 0.68
N THR A 18 -16.86 -1.32 0.25
CA THR A 18 -17.40 -1.58 -1.09
C THR A 18 -16.39 -1.17 -2.16
N CYS A 19 -16.09 -2.07 -3.09
CA CYS A 19 -15.14 -1.79 -4.17
C CYS A 19 -15.73 -0.74 -5.11
N PRO A 20 -15.03 0.38 -5.37
CA PRO A 20 -15.52 1.44 -6.26
C PRO A 20 -15.55 1.00 -7.72
N TYR A 21 -14.76 -0.01 -8.09
CA TYR A 21 -14.65 -0.51 -9.46
C TYR A 21 -15.60 -1.66 -9.78
N LEU A 22 -16.02 -2.44 -8.78
CA LEU A 22 -16.82 -3.64 -8.96
C LEU A 22 -18.03 -3.64 -8.02
N LYS A 23 -19.23 -3.54 -8.59
CA LYS A 23 -20.48 -3.60 -7.84
C LYS A 23 -20.62 -4.95 -7.15
N GLY A 24 -20.99 -4.94 -5.87
CA GLY A 24 -21.19 -6.16 -5.07
C GLY A 24 -19.91 -6.84 -4.58
N ARG A 25 -18.73 -6.24 -4.80
CA ARG A 25 -17.46 -6.73 -4.27
C ARG A 25 -16.99 -5.86 -3.11
N MET A 26 -16.25 -6.48 -2.18
CA MET A 26 -15.53 -5.76 -1.13
C MET A 26 -14.04 -5.69 -1.45
N GLU A 27 -13.44 -4.53 -1.16
CA GLU A 27 -12.00 -4.30 -1.20
C GLU A 27 -11.45 -4.03 0.20
N ARG A 28 -10.19 -4.40 0.42
CA ARG A 28 -9.37 -3.87 1.52
C ARG A 28 -8.18 -3.16 0.93
N LYS A 29 -7.59 -2.24 1.67
CA LYS A 29 -6.37 -1.53 1.25
C LYS A 29 -5.28 -1.87 2.24
N LEU A 30 -4.16 -2.40 1.75
CA LEU A 30 -2.92 -2.53 2.49
C LEU A 30 -2.17 -1.21 2.34
N PHE A 31 -1.83 -0.53 3.42
CA PHE A 31 -1.13 0.75 3.36
C PHE A 31 0.00 0.85 4.38
N THR A 32 0.97 1.70 4.08
CA THR A 32 2.11 2.01 4.96
C THR A 32 2.47 3.49 4.85
N SER A 33 3.00 4.06 5.93
CA SER A 33 3.45 5.44 5.93
C SER A 33 4.77 5.57 5.16
N LEU A 34 4.86 6.63 4.37
CA LEU A 34 6.04 7.03 3.63
C LEU A 34 6.72 8.20 4.35
N GLN A 35 7.60 7.89 5.29
CA GLN A 35 8.26 8.88 6.14
C GLN A 35 9.70 8.51 6.47
N GLY A 36 10.52 9.52 6.79
CA GLY A 36 11.92 9.36 7.20
C GLY A 36 12.89 9.16 6.04
N ASN A 37 14.16 8.91 6.39
CA ASN A 37 15.28 8.88 5.44
C ASN A 37 15.21 7.73 4.42
N TYR A 38 14.41 6.69 4.70
CA TYR A 38 14.22 5.54 3.80
C TYR A 38 12.99 5.68 2.91
N ALA A 39 12.30 6.82 2.93
CA ALA A 39 11.06 7.00 2.19
C ALA A 39 11.23 6.78 0.68
N GLU A 40 12.29 7.29 0.07
CA GLU A 40 12.53 7.12 -1.37
C GLU A 40 12.78 5.66 -1.74
N GLN A 41 13.63 4.97 -0.97
CA GLN A 41 13.93 3.55 -1.15
C GLN A 41 12.67 2.68 -0.97
N LEU A 42 11.86 3.00 0.05
CA LEU A 42 10.59 2.31 0.32
C LEU A 42 9.58 2.54 -0.80
N ASN A 43 9.43 3.77 -1.29
CA ASN A 43 8.60 4.10 -2.44
C ASN A 43 9.02 3.28 -3.66
N ASN A 44 10.31 3.30 -4.01
CA ASN A 44 10.82 2.60 -5.18
C ASN A 44 10.62 1.08 -5.09
N SER A 45 10.83 0.50 -3.91
CA SER A 45 10.61 -0.94 -3.67
C SER A 45 9.13 -1.31 -3.73
N LEU A 46 8.26 -0.56 -3.05
CA LEU A 46 6.83 -0.87 -2.97
C LEU A 46 6.08 -0.53 -4.27
N SER A 47 6.49 0.51 -5.00
CA SER A 47 5.93 0.80 -6.33
C SER A 47 6.16 -0.35 -7.31
N LYS A 48 7.33 -1.01 -7.26
CA LYS A 48 7.59 -2.23 -8.06
C LYS A 48 6.68 -3.40 -7.67
N GLN A 49 6.18 -3.42 -6.43
CA GLN A 49 5.24 -4.42 -5.92
C GLN A 49 3.76 -4.03 -6.13
N GLY A 50 3.50 -2.94 -6.87
CA GLY A 50 2.15 -2.48 -7.19
C GLY A 50 1.50 -1.59 -6.14
N PHE A 51 2.26 -1.07 -5.17
CA PHE A 51 1.77 0.00 -4.30
C PHE A 51 1.73 1.33 -5.07
N ARG A 52 0.70 2.12 -4.79
CA ARG A 52 0.49 3.47 -5.30
C ARG A 52 0.71 4.47 -4.19
N ARG A 53 1.25 5.64 -4.52
CA ARG A 53 1.52 6.71 -3.57
C ARG A 53 0.37 7.71 -3.54
N SER A 54 -0.10 8.04 -2.34
CA SER A 54 -0.96 9.17 -2.06
C SER A 54 -0.34 9.98 -0.93
N GLN A 55 0.23 11.15 -1.26
CA GLN A 55 0.94 12.00 -0.31
C GLN A 55 2.08 11.26 0.41
N ASN A 56 1.96 11.10 1.74
CA ASN A 56 2.90 10.40 2.62
C ASN A 56 2.44 8.98 2.97
N VAL A 57 1.61 8.37 2.13
CA VAL A 57 1.14 6.99 2.31
C VAL A 57 1.29 6.21 1.01
N LEU A 58 1.75 4.98 1.11
CA LEU A 58 1.73 3.99 0.03
C LEU A 58 0.61 3.01 0.29
N TYR A 59 -0.19 2.68 -0.72
CA TYR A 59 -1.27 1.72 -0.60
C TYR A 59 -1.35 0.76 -1.79
N ARG A 60 -1.80 -0.47 -1.55
CA ARG A 60 -2.12 -1.46 -2.58
C ARG A 60 -3.52 -2.02 -2.30
N PRO A 61 -4.41 -2.06 -3.28
CA PRO A 61 -5.68 -2.76 -3.12
C PRO A 61 -5.43 -4.25 -2.91
N SER A 62 -6.05 -4.80 -1.88
CA SER A 62 -6.01 -6.21 -1.50
C SER A 62 -7.45 -6.70 -1.44
N CYS A 63 -7.95 -7.20 -2.55
CA CYS A 63 -9.25 -7.85 -2.60
C CYS A 63 -9.03 -9.36 -2.48
N ALA A 64 -9.71 -10.01 -1.52
CA ALA A 64 -9.59 -11.45 -1.32
C ALA A 64 -10.00 -12.26 -2.57
N GLU A 65 -10.92 -11.72 -3.38
CA GLU A 65 -11.51 -12.43 -4.54
C GLU A 65 -11.46 -11.62 -5.85
N CYS A 66 -10.61 -10.60 -5.94
CA CYS A 66 -10.56 -9.77 -7.15
C CYS A 66 -9.12 -9.55 -7.61
N SER A 67 -8.78 -10.21 -8.72
CA SER A 67 -7.61 -9.93 -9.56
C SER A 67 -7.87 -8.79 -10.56
N ALA A 68 -9.13 -8.36 -10.71
CA ALA A 68 -9.53 -7.28 -11.60
C ALA A 68 -9.21 -5.87 -11.05
N CYS A 69 -8.61 -5.77 -9.86
CA CYS A 69 -8.10 -4.51 -9.33
C CYS A 69 -6.78 -4.11 -10.02
N PHE A 70 -6.82 -4.05 -11.35
CA PHE A 70 -5.74 -3.52 -12.15
C PHE A 70 -5.70 -2.00 -11.97
N SER A 71 -4.51 -1.47 -11.77
CA SER A 71 -4.29 -0.05 -12.00
C SER A 71 -4.59 0.25 -13.45
N ALA A 72 -5.36 1.31 -13.71
CA ALA A 72 -5.60 1.84 -15.05
C ALA A 72 -4.32 2.49 -15.63
N ARG A 73 -3.22 1.72 -15.65
CA ARG A 73 -1.99 2.05 -16.38
C ARG A 73 -1.79 1.00 -17.44
#